data_AF-A0A0C2CNW6-F1
#
_entry.id   AF-A0A0C2CNW6-F1
#
_cell.length_a   1.000
_cell.length_b   1.000
_cell.length_c   1.000
_cell.angle_alpha   90.00
_cell.angle_beta   90.00
_cell.angle_gamma   90.00
#
_symmetry.space_group_name_H-M   'P 1'
#
loop_
_entity.id
_entity.type
_entity.pdbx_description
1 polymer ?
#
loop_
_entity_poly.entity_id
_entity_poly.type
_entity_poly.pdbx_seq_one_letter_code
_entity_poly.pdbx_strand_id
1 'polypeptide(L)' 'MSISKLALVYAFEVPGMSSCIIGMDSIQQVRDNIALCTAATPLTEVEQRVRDRIMRRYGSIPLVCRNTVSH' A
#
# COMPACT_ATOMS: atom_id res chain seq x y z
N MET A 1 -3.02 8.97 -11.94
CA MET A 1 -2.03 8.43 -11.00
C MET A 1 -2.53 8.70 -9.59
N SER A 2 -3.03 7.67 -8.89
CA SER A 2 -3.57 7.83 -7.53
C SER A 2 -2.50 7.47 -6.51
N ILE A 3 -2.18 8.40 -5.60
CA ILE A 3 -1.21 8.17 -4.52
C ILE A 3 -1.65 6.99 -3.64
N SER A 4 -2.96 6.84 -3.41
CA SER A 4 -3.52 5.73 -2.64
C SER A 4 -3.17 4.38 -3.27
N LYS A 5 -3.25 4.26 -4.60
CA LYS A 5 -2.87 3.02 -5.31
C LYS A 5 -1.40 2.67 -5.08
N LEU A 6 -0.51 3.66 -5.17
CA LEU A 6 0.92 3.45 -4.95
C LEU A 6 1.23 3.07 -3.50
N ALA A 7 0.59 3.71 -2.52
CA ALA A 7 0.76 3.41 -1.10
C ALA A 7 0.28 1.99 -0.75
N LEU A 8 -0.84 1.57 -1.34
CA LEU A 8 -1.39 0.23 -1.18
C LEU A 8 -0.46 -0.84 -1.75
N VAL A 9 -0.01 -0.69 -2.99
CA VAL A 9 0.92 -1.64 -3.61
C VAL A 9 2.23 -1.72 -2.83
N TYR A 10 2.75 -0.59 -2.36
CA TYR A 10 3.90 -0.57 -1.48
C TYR A 10 3.66 -1.40 -0.21
N ALA A 11 2.52 -1.20 0.47
CA ALA A 11 2.21 -1.91 1.71
C ALA A 11 2.09 -3.43 1.53
N PHE A 12 1.55 -3.91 0.40
CA PHE A 12 1.39 -5.34 0.13
C PHE A 12 2.67 -6.04 -0.33
N GLU A 13 3.59 -5.33 -0.98
CA GLU A 13 4.86 -5.91 -1.45
C GLU A 13 5.95 -5.98 -0.37
N VAL A 14 5.68 -5.49 0.85
CA VAL A 14 6.60 -5.64 1.97
C VAL A 14 6.57 -7.09 2.47
N PRO A 15 7.72 -7.80 2.49
CA PRO A 15 7.78 -9.16 2.98
C PRO A 15 7.28 -9.27 4.43
N GLY A 16 6.36 -10.21 4.69
CA GLY A 16 5.79 -10.44 6.02
C GLY A 16 4.57 -9.58 6.37
N MET A 17 4.09 -8.72 5.46
CA MET A 17 2.84 -7.99 5.67
C MET A 17 1.63 -8.88 5.45
N SER A 18 0.78 -9.02 6.48
CA SER A 18 -0.49 -9.75 6.40
C SER A 18 -1.71 -8.84 6.38
N SER A 19 -1.57 -7.59 6.84
CA SER A 19 -2.68 -6.63 6.90
C SER A 19 -2.18 -5.19 6.72
N CYS A 20 -3.02 -4.33 6.16
CA CYS A 20 -2.80 -2.89 6.13
C CYS A 20 -4.03 -2.17 6.71
N ILE A 21 -3.81 -1.22 7.62
CA ILE A 21 -4.88 -0.42 8.21
C ILE A 21 -4.83 0.98 7.61
N ILE A 22 -5.97 1.40 7.05
CA ILE A 22 -6.13 2.66 6.34
C ILE A 22 -7.25 3.44 7.05
N GLY A 23 -6.92 4.58 7.65
CA GLY A 23 -7.92 5.49 8.21
C GLY A 23 -8.51 6.35 7.11
N MET A 24 -9.83 6.37 6.96
CA MET A 24 -10.54 7.15 5.93
C MET A 24 -11.74 7.87 6.55
N ASP A 25 -12.02 9.08 6.09
CA ASP A 25 -13.08 9.94 6.64
C ASP A 25 -14.44 9.73 5.95
N SER A 26 -14.48 8.93 4.89
CA SER A 26 -15.71 8.66 4.13
C SER A 26 -15.79 7.22 3.64
N ILE A 27 -17.00 6.64 3.69
CA ILE A 27 -17.31 5.32 3.15
C ILE A 27 -16.99 5.23 1.65
N GLN A 28 -17.16 6.33 0.91
CA GLN A 28 -16.84 6.34 -0.52
C GLN A 28 -15.34 6.10 -0.75
N GLN A 29 -14.48 6.75 0.03
CA GLN A 29 -13.03 6.55 -0.05
C GLN A 29 -12.62 5.11 0.33
N VAL A 30 -13.32 4.51 1.30
CA VAL A 30 -13.11 3.09 1.66
C VAL A 30 -13.44 2.18 0.47
N ARG A 31 -14.59 2.38 -0.19
CA ARG A 31 -14.99 1.58 -1.36
C ARG A 31 -14.02 1.75 -2.52
N ASP A 32 -13.58 2.96 -2.79
CA ASP A 32 -12.63 3.26 -3.86
C ASP A 32 -11.28 2.58 -3.60
N ASN A 33 -10.79 2.59 -2.35
CA ASN A 33 -9.55 1.91 -1.97
C ASN A 33 -9.68 0.39 -2.05
N ILE A 34 -10.81 -0.20 -1.64
CA ILE A 34 -11.06 -1.64 -1.82
C ILE A 34 -11.05 -1.99 -3.32
N ALA A 35 -11.71 -1.19 -4.16
CA ALA A 35 -11.68 -1.38 -5.60
C ALA A 35 -10.26 -1.28 -6.16
N LEU A 36 -9.43 -0.35 -5.65
CA LEU A 36 -8.03 -0.22 -6.06
C LEU A 36 -7.15 -1.41 -5.60
N CYS A 37 -7.39 -1.97 -4.42
CA CYS A 37 -6.67 -3.17 -3.93
C CYS A 37 -7.05 -4.44 -4.69
N THR A 38 -8.32 -4.57 -5.06
CA THR A 38 -8.87 -5.76 -5.72
C THR A 38 -8.74 -5.71 -7.24
N ALA A 39 -8.63 -4.50 -7.81
CA ALA A 39 -8.37 -4.33 -9.22
C ALA A 39 -6.98 -4.88 -9.54
N ALA A 40 -6.95 -6.01 -10.25
CA ALA A 40 -5.75 -6.64 -10.81
C ALA A 40 -5.11 -5.82 -11.95
N THR A 41 -5.12 -4.49 -11.84
CA THR A 41 -4.50 -3.58 -12.80
C THR A 41 -3.04 -3.37 -12.40
N PRO A 42 -2.08 -3.92 -13.18
CA PRO A 42 -0.67 -3.72 -12.91
C PRO A 42 -0.33 -2.23 -12.88
N LEU A 43 0.73 -1.88 -12.16
CA LEU A 43 1.26 -0.52 -12.18
C LEU A 43 1.76 -0.18 -13.59
N THR A 44 1.49 1.04 -14.02
CA THR A 44 2.08 1.59 -15.24
C THR A 44 3.59 1.84 -15.06
N GLU A 45 4.35 1.97 -16.15
CA GLU A 45 5.81 2.16 -16.09
C GLU A 45 6.22 3.39 -15.24
N VAL A 46 5.42 4.46 -15.31
CA VAL A 46 5.62 5.68 -14.51
C VAL A 46 5.39 5.40 -13.02
N GLU A 47 4.31 4.69 -12.69
CA GLU A 47 3.99 4.31 -11.31
C GLU A 47 5.05 3.37 -10.73
N GLN A 48 5.57 2.45 -11.55
CA GLN A 48 6.67 1.57 -11.18
C GLN A 48 7.93 2.35 -10.82
N ARG A 49 8.31 3.35 -11.63
CA ARG A 49 9.47 4.23 -11.33
C ARG A 49 9.27 5.04 -10.05
N VAL A 50 8.05 5.53 -9.80
CA VAL A 50 7.74 6.26 -8.56
C VAL A 50 7.83 5.32 -7.36
N ARG A 51 7.28 4.11 -7.45
CA ARG A 51 7.38 3.07 -6.42
C ARG A 51 8.85 2.74 -6.11
N ASP A 52 9.66 2.50 -7.14
CA ASP A 52 11.08 2.14 -6.95
C ASP A 52 11.87 3.27 -6.26
N ARG A 53 11.52 4.54 -6.53
CA ARG A 53 12.08 5.69 -5.80
C ARG A 53 11.67 5.70 -4.32
N ILE A 54 10.41 5.35 -4.01
CA ILE A 54 9.89 5.28 -2.64
C ILE A 54 10.54 4.12 -1.88
N MET A 55 10.57 2.92 -2.47
CA MET A 55 11.22 1.72 -1.90
C MET A 55 12.70 1.97 -1.60
N ARG A 56 13.45 2.64 -2.48
CA ARG A 56 14.85 2.98 -2.19
C ARG A 56 15.04 3.98 -1.05
N ARG A 57 14.08 4.89 -0.84
CA ARG A 57 14.18 5.93 0.21
C ARG A 57 13.67 5.45 1.56
N TYR A 58 12.66 4.60 1.57
CA TYR A 58 11.90 4.25 2.78
C TYR A 58 11.83 2.73 3.03
N GLY A 59 12.32 1.89 2.11
CA GLY A 59 12.30 0.42 2.26
C GLY A 59 13.24 -0.12 3.35
N SER A 60 14.12 0.73 3.90
CA SER A 60 14.95 0.43 5.06
C SER A 60 14.37 0.94 6.37
N ILE A 61 13.21 1.61 6.37
CA ILE A 61 12.51 1.92 7.61
C ILE A 61 11.88 0.62 8.09
N PRO A 62 12.28 0.07 9.24
CA PRO A 62 11.65 -1.11 9.76
C PRO A 62 10.22 -0.69 10.14
N LEU A 63 9.24 -1.27 9.44
CA LEU A 63 7.80 -1.14 9.72
C LEU A 63 7.47 -1.87 11.04
N VAL A 64 8.05 -1.40 12.14
CA VAL A 64 7.95 -1.96 13.50
C VAL A 64 6.54 -1.78 14.09
N CYS A 65 5.64 -1.11 13.39
CA CYS A 65 4.27 -0.94 13.83
C CYS A 65 3.34 -1.85 13.03
N ARG A 66 2.81 -2.89 13.70
CA ARG A 66 1.53 -3.62 13.44
C ARG A 66 1.70 -5.09 13.08
N ASN A 67 1.80 -5.93 14.11
CA ASN A 67 0.83 -6.99 14.37
C ASN A 67 0.98 -7.45 15.83
N THR A 68 0.53 -6.62 16.77
CA THR A 68 -0.06 -7.12 18.01
C THR A 68 -1.40 -7.78 17.65
N VAL A 69 -1.36 -9.04 17.21
CA VAL A 69 -2.27 -10.09 17.70
C VAL A 69 -1.49 -11.40 17.58
N SER A 70 -0.88 -11.81 18.68
CA SER A 70 -0.48 -13.19 18.90
C SER A 70 -1.69 -14.10 18.80
N HIS A 71 -1.53 -15.21 18.09
CA HIS A 71 -2.29 -16.43 18.34
C HIS A 71 -1.31 -17.60 18.40
#